data_AF-A0A257MXG0-F1
#
_entry.id   AF-A0A257MXG0-F1
#
_cell.length_a   1.000
_cell.length_b   1.000
_cell.length_c   1.000
_cell.angle_alpha   90.00
_cell.angle_beta   90.00
_cell.angle_gamma   90.00
#
_symmetry.space_group_name_H-M   'P 1'
#
loop_
_entity.id
_entity.type
_entity.pdbx_description
1 polymer ?
#
loop_
_entity_poly.entity_id
_entity_poly.type
_entity_poly.pdbx_seq_one_letter_code
_entity_poly.pdbx_strand_id
1 'polypeptide(L)'
;TESVVHERIVVQGEIGKLTSPLLHDAFVSLDEVLRKVNDYSSLGAEMLRQKGVQSSLSKAIFKAFWIFIRTYLLKAAFLDGRQGLMLSISNAEGTYYKYVKLLELQNRRSQQE
;
A
#
# COMPACT_ATOMS: atom_id res chain seq x y z
N THR A 1 -18.07 -1.98 3.92
CA THR A 1 -17.19 -1.16 4.79
C THR A 1 -16.68 -0.02 3.96
N GLU A 2 -16.95 1.23 4.36
CA GLU A 2 -16.34 2.38 3.70
C GLU A 2 -14.82 2.27 3.84
N SER A 3 -14.14 2.19 2.71
CA SER A 3 -12.70 2.12 2.63
C SER A 3 -12.28 3.24 1.70
N VAL A 4 -11.52 4.21 2.22
CA VAL A 4 -11.03 5.41 1.51
C VAL A 4 -10.28 5.05 0.21
N VAL A 5 -9.85 3.80 0.06
CA VAL A 5 -9.08 3.30 -1.10
C VAL A 5 -9.88 2.40 -2.05
N HIS A 6 -11.15 2.12 -1.77
CA HIS A 6 -12.04 1.37 -2.67
C HIS A 6 -13.09 2.32 -3.27
N GLU A 7 -12.63 3.23 -4.12
CA GLU A 7 -13.52 4.10 -4.88
C GLU A 7 -14.41 3.25 -5.80
N ARG A 8 -15.67 3.67 -5.95
CA ARG A 8 -16.64 3.01 -6.83
C ARG A 8 -17.02 3.98 -7.93
N ILE A 9 -16.98 3.50 -9.18
CA ILE A 9 -17.50 4.25 -10.32
C ILE A 9 -19.03 4.32 -10.19
N VAL A 10 -19.55 5.53 -10.07
CA VAL A 10 -20.99 5.81 -10.11
C VAL A 10 -21.33 6.25 -11.52
N VAL A 11 -22.21 5.50 -12.20
CA VAL A 11 -22.59 5.75 -13.60
C VAL A 11 -24.07 6.10 -13.63
N GLN A 12 -24.42 7.17 -14.36
CA GLN A 12 -25.80 7.48 -14.72
C GLN A 12 -26.03 7.01 -16.16
N GLY A 13 -26.52 5.79 -16.33
CA GLY A 13 -26.76 5.19 -17.65
C GLY A 13 -26.74 3.66 -17.63
N GLU A 14 -26.86 3.06 -18.81
CA GLU A 14 -26.77 1.61 -18.98
C GLU A 14 -25.32 1.12 -18.85
N ILE A 15 -25.14 -0.02 -18.19
CA ILE A 15 -23.85 -0.70 -18.05
C ILE A 15 -23.89 -2.05 -18.76
N GLY A 16 -22.77 -2.43 -19.37
CA GLY A 16 -22.61 -3.72 -20.04
C GLY A 16 -21.58 -4.61 -19.34
N LYS A 17 -21.50 -5.87 -19.78
CA LYS A 17 -20.39 -6.79 -19.43
C LYS A 17 -19.51 -6.97 -20.65
N LEU A 18 -18.20 -6.87 -20.45
CA LEU A 18 -17.23 -7.21 -21.48
C LEU A 18 -17.30 -8.71 -21.75
N THR A 19 -17.31 -9.09 -23.03
CA THR A 19 -17.26 -10.50 -23.48
C THR A 19 -15.83 -11.00 -23.64
N SER A 20 -14.86 -10.10 -23.67
CA SER A 20 -13.43 -10.38 -23.75
C SER A 20 -12.68 -9.83 -22.53
N PRO A 21 -11.51 -10.39 -22.18
CA PRO A 21 -10.66 -9.84 -21.14
C PRO A 21 -10.17 -8.43 -21.49
N LEU A 22 -10.19 -7.53 -20.51
CA LEU A 22 -9.51 -6.24 -20.59
C LEU A 22 -8.11 -6.41 -19.99
N LEU A 23 -7.07 -6.21 -20.80
CA LEU A 23 -5.71 -6.08 -20.28
C LEU A 23 -5.60 -4.73 -19.57
N HIS A 24 -5.32 -4.77 -18.27
CA HIS A 24 -5.20 -3.59 -17.44
C HIS A 24 -3.84 -3.60 -16.74
N ASP A 25 -2.93 -2.78 -17.26
CA ASP A 25 -1.65 -2.55 -16.62
C ASP A 25 -1.86 -1.67 -15.39
N ALA A 26 -1.62 -2.23 -14.22
CA ALA A 26 -1.81 -1.52 -12.95
C ALA A 26 -0.86 -0.33 -12.77
N PHE A 27 0.23 -0.30 -13.54
CA PHE A 27 1.26 0.73 -13.52
C PHE A 27 1.87 0.85 -14.91
N VAL A 28 2.05 2.09 -15.39
CA VAL A 28 2.67 2.36 -16.69
C VAL A 28 4.11 2.89 -16.58
N SER A 29 4.59 3.16 -15.36
CA SER A 29 5.98 3.62 -15.10
C SER A 29 6.42 3.39 -13.65
N LEU A 30 7.74 3.41 -13.39
CA LEU A 30 8.28 3.37 -12.02
C LEU A 30 7.92 4.62 -11.22
N ASP A 31 7.83 5.80 -11.86
CA ASP A 31 7.34 7.02 -11.21
C ASP A 31 5.92 6.85 -10.68
N GLU A 32 5.05 6.17 -11.43
CA GLU A 32 3.70 5.85 -10.96
C GLU A 32 3.70 4.89 -9.77
N VAL A 33 4.59 3.88 -9.79
CA VAL A 33 4.76 2.98 -8.65
C VAL A 33 5.15 3.77 -7.39
N LEU A 34 6.14 4.66 -7.49
CA LEU A 34 6.61 5.46 -6.36
C LEU A 34 5.54 6.43 -5.84
N ARG A 35 4.81 7.09 -6.76
CA ARG A 35 3.67 7.95 -6.38
C ARG A 35 2.61 7.15 -5.61
N LYS A 36 2.21 5.98 -6.11
CA LYS A 36 1.24 5.11 -5.43
C LYS A 36 1.78 4.63 -4.08
N VAL A 37 3.04 4.21 -3.98
CA VAL A 37 3.65 3.86 -2.68
C VAL A 37 3.50 5.00 -1.69
N ASN A 38 3.76 6.24 -2.12
CA ASN A 38 3.58 7.41 -1.28
C ASN A 38 2.11 7.66 -0.89
N ASP A 39 1.19 7.68 -1.85
CA ASP A 39 -0.21 8.05 -1.62
C ASP A 39 -0.93 7.00 -0.76
N TYR A 40 -0.80 5.72 -1.12
CA TYR A 40 -1.41 4.63 -0.35
C TYR A 40 -0.80 4.47 1.04
N SER A 41 0.50 4.75 1.22
CA SER A 41 1.09 4.73 2.56
C SER A 41 0.58 5.88 3.44
N SER A 42 0.36 7.08 2.88
CA SER A 42 -0.26 8.20 3.58
C SER A 42 -1.70 7.90 3.99
N LEU A 43 -2.52 7.43 3.05
CA LEU A 43 -3.90 7.01 3.31
C LEU A 43 -3.95 5.89 4.36
N GLY A 44 -3.08 4.90 4.23
CA GLY A 44 -2.99 3.79 5.18
C GLY A 44 -2.57 4.24 6.58
N ALA A 45 -1.66 5.22 6.70
CA ALA A 45 -1.26 5.79 7.97
C ALA A 45 -2.44 6.50 8.65
N GLU A 46 -3.19 7.30 7.90
CA GLU A 46 -4.37 8.00 8.41
C GLU A 46 -5.46 7.01 8.87
N MET A 47 -5.72 5.96 8.09
CA MET A 47 -6.66 4.90 8.51
C MET A 47 -6.21 4.18 9.79
N LEU A 48 -4.92 3.94 9.97
CA LEU A 48 -4.39 3.33 11.20
C LEU A 48 -4.47 4.29 12.38
N ARG A 49 -4.26 5.59 12.16
CA ARG A 49 -4.41 6.65 13.16
C ARG A 49 -5.84 6.71 13.67
N GLN A 50 -6.83 6.71 12.77
CA GLN A 50 -8.26 6.68 13.11
C GLN A 50 -8.66 5.43 13.90
N LYS A 51 -7.97 4.31 13.66
CA LYS A 51 -8.16 3.05 14.40
C LYS A 51 -7.40 3.01 15.74
N GLY A 52 -6.71 4.08 16.13
CA GLY A 52 -5.93 4.13 17.37
C GLY A 52 -4.71 3.19 17.40
N VAL A 53 -4.21 2.76 16.24
CA VAL A 53 -3.07 1.84 16.17
C VAL A 53 -1.78 2.59 16.50
N GLN A 54 -1.07 2.15 17.54
CA GLN A 54 0.24 2.71 17.89
C GLN A 54 1.36 2.26 16.93
N SER A 55 2.30 3.14 16.62
CA SER A 55 3.45 2.86 15.75
C SER A 55 4.79 3.11 16.45
N SER A 56 5.83 2.50 15.91
CA SER A 56 7.23 2.71 16.30
C SER A 56 8.13 2.38 15.11
N LEU A 57 9.37 2.87 15.13
CA LEU A 57 10.34 2.56 14.08
C LEU A 57 10.60 1.04 13.98
N SER A 58 10.74 0.36 15.12
CA SER A 58 10.92 -1.09 15.17
C SER A 58 9.73 -1.85 14.57
N LYS A 59 8.51 -1.40 14.86
CA LYS A 59 7.28 -1.97 14.28
C LYS A 59 7.24 -1.77 12.77
N ALA A 60 7.63 -0.59 12.27
CA ALA A 60 7.69 -0.32 10.83
C ALA A 60 8.68 -1.26 10.12
N ILE A 61 9.90 -1.41 10.65
CA ILE A 61 10.93 -2.29 10.09
C ILE A 61 10.46 -3.75 10.11
N PHE A 62 9.96 -4.24 11.24
CA PHE A 62 9.51 -5.63 11.35
C PHE A 62 8.33 -5.93 10.42
N LYS A 63 7.36 -5.01 10.30
CA LYS A 63 6.22 -5.18 9.39
C LYS A 63 6.67 -5.18 7.93
N ALA A 64 7.58 -4.28 7.54
CA ALA A 64 8.12 -4.24 6.20
C ALA A 64 8.91 -5.51 5.85
N PHE A 65 9.78 -5.95 6.76
CA PHE A 65 10.55 -7.20 6.60
C PHE A 65 9.63 -8.42 6.47
N TRP A 66 8.60 -8.52 7.32
CA TRP A 66 7.61 -9.60 7.22
C TRP A 66 6.87 -9.58 5.88
N ILE A 67 6.49 -8.39 5.37
CA ILE A 67 5.83 -8.27 4.07
C ILE A 67 6.76 -8.66 2.92
N PHE A 68 8.04 -8.31 3.01
CA PHE A 68 9.04 -8.77 2.05
C PHE A 68 9.12 -10.30 2.04
N ILE A 69 9.37 -10.93 3.19
CA ILE A 69 9.48 -12.40 3.32
C ILE A 69 8.20 -13.10 2.83
N ARG A 70 7.03 -12.58 3.22
CA ARG A 70 5.74 -13.11 2.79
C ARG A 70 5.56 -13.01 1.28
N THR A 71 5.95 -11.89 0.66
CA THR A 71 5.75 -11.69 -0.78
C THR A 71 6.78 -12.48 -1.58
N TYR A 72 8.04 -12.37 -1.19
CA TYR A 72 9.14 -12.97 -1.93
C TYR A 72 9.13 -14.49 -1.79
N LEU A 73 9.09 -15.02 -0.56
CA LEU A 73 9.17 -16.46 -0.30
C LEU A 73 7.79 -17.14 -0.29
N LEU A 74 6.86 -16.66 0.56
CA LEU A 74 5.60 -17.40 0.77
C LEU A 74 4.63 -17.29 -0.41
N LYS A 75 4.65 -16.18 -1.15
CA LYS A 75 3.90 -16.03 -2.41
C LYS A 75 4.74 -16.40 -3.64
N ALA A 76 5.95 -16.93 -3.42
CA ALA A 76 6.87 -17.36 -4.47
C ALA A 76 7.13 -16.31 -5.56
N ALA A 77 7.13 -15.02 -5.22
CA ALA A 77 7.45 -13.97 -6.20
C ALA A 77 8.88 -14.13 -6.74
N PHE A 78 9.78 -14.83 -6.05
CA PHE A 78 11.09 -15.18 -6.60
C PHE A 78 11.02 -15.94 -7.94
N LEU A 79 9.90 -16.62 -8.25
CA LEU A 79 9.68 -17.28 -9.54
C LEU A 79 9.57 -16.28 -10.71
N ASP A 80 9.18 -15.04 -10.43
CA ASP A 80 9.14 -13.95 -11.41
C ASP A 80 10.52 -13.25 -11.56
N GLY A 81 11.57 -13.83 -10.98
CA GLY A 81 12.94 -13.33 -11.07
C GLY A 81 13.11 -11.88 -10.60
N ARG A 82 13.62 -11.03 -11.49
CA ARG A 82 13.92 -9.61 -11.17
C ARG A 82 12.64 -8.82 -10.88
N GLN A 83 11.57 -9.04 -11.63
CA GLN A 83 10.30 -8.34 -11.39
C GLN A 83 9.70 -8.70 -10.03
N GLY A 84 9.78 -9.97 -9.64
CA GLY A 84 9.28 -10.43 -8.35
C GLY A 84 10.03 -9.85 -7.16
N LEU A 85 11.36 -9.67 -7.29
CA LEU A 85 12.15 -8.95 -6.30
C LEU A 85 11.73 -7.48 -6.20
N MET A 86 11.60 -6.78 -7.33
CA MET A 86 11.15 -5.38 -7.37
C MET A 86 9.78 -5.20 -6.73
N LEU A 87 8.83 -6.09 -7.04
CA LEU A 87 7.49 -6.10 -6.45
C LEU A 87 7.54 -6.32 -4.93
N SER A 88 8.37 -7.25 -4.47
CA SER A 88 8.51 -7.55 -3.05
C SER A 88 9.10 -6.37 -2.26
N ILE A 89 10.07 -5.66 -2.84
CA ILE A 89 10.64 -4.43 -2.28
C ILE A 89 9.58 -3.33 -2.22
N SER A 90 8.89 -3.05 -3.33
CA SER A 90 7.86 -2.00 -3.39
C SER A 90 6.74 -2.23 -2.35
N ASN A 91 6.31 -3.47 -2.17
CA ASN A 91 5.32 -3.83 -1.13
C ASN A 91 5.85 -3.60 0.30
N ALA A 92 7.13 -3.90 0.54
CA ALA A 92 7.77 -3.67 1.82
C ALA A 92 7.91 -2.17 2.10
N GLU A 93 8.31 -1.36 1.12
CA GLU A 93 8.39 0.11 1.20
C GLU A 93 7.03 0.72 1.53
N GLY A 94 5.96 0.34 0.81
CA GLY A 94 4.61 0.81 1.10
C GLY A 94 4.17 0.50 2.52
N THR A 95 4.58 -0.65 3.07
CA THR A 95 4.31 -1.01 4.47
C THR A 95 5.18 -0.21 5.44
N TYR A 96 6.47 -0.06 5.15
CA TYR A 96 7.41 0.72 5.96
C TYR A 96 6.92 2.16 6.10
N TYR A 97 6.70 2.86 4.98
CA TYR A 97 6.27 4.25 4.99
C TYR A 97 4.90 4.42 5.63
N LYS A 98 3.99 3.46 5.51
CA LYS A 98 2.69 3.51 6.19
C LYS A 98 2.85 3.59 7.72
N TYR A 99 3.74 2.79 8.29
CA TYR A 99 3.97 2.79 9.74
C TYR A 99 4.87 3.95 10.20
N VAL A 100 5.82 4.40 9.38
CA VAL A 100 6.65 5.59 9.68
C VAL A 100 5.81 6.87 9.65
N LYS A 101 4.96 7.05 8.62
CA LYS A 101 4.03 8.18 8.56
C LYS A 101 3.03 8.17 9.72
N LEU A 102 2.58 6.99 10.14
CA LEU A 102 1.74 6.86 11.33
C LEU A 102 2.46 7.32 12.61
N LEU A 103 3.74 6.94 12.77
CA LEU A 103 4.57 7.40 13.87
C LEU A 103 4.74 8.93 13.84
N GLU A 104 4.98 9.50 12.67
CA GLU A 104 5.08 10.95 12.49
C GLU A 104 3.78 11.67 12.89
N LEU A 105 2.62 11.17 12.44
CA LEU A 105 1.31 11.71 12.81
C LEU A 105 1.05 11.65 14.32
N GLN A 106 1.54 10.59 14.99
CA GLN A 106 1.41 10.43 16.45
C GLN A 106 2.31 11.41 17.21
N ASN A 107 3.55 11.58 16.79
CA ASN A 107 4.50 12.49 17.42
C ASN A 107 4.05 13.96 17.29
N ARG A 108 3.49 14.36 16.15
CA ARG A 108 2.96 15.73 15.95
C ARG A 108 1.80 16.04 16.91
N ARG A 109 0.95 15.05 17.22
CA ARG A 109 -0.15 15.21 18.17
C ARG A 109 0.36 15.41 19.60
N SER A 110 1.36 14.62 20.02
CA SER A 110 1.97 14.75 21.35
C SER A 110 2.70 16.08 21.58
N GLN A 111 3.03 16.83 20.52
CA GLN A 111 3.63 18.16 20.62
C GLN A 111 2.59 19.30 20.66
N GLN A 112 1.32 19.00 20.36
CA GLN A 112 0.21 19.97 20.36
C GLN A 112 -0.68 19.86 21.60
N GLU A 113 -0.57 18.77 22.36
CA GLU A 113 -1.20 18.54 23.67
C GLU A 113 -0.27 19.02 24.80
#